data_AF-A0A7J3QY79-F1
#
_entry.id   AF-A0A7J3QY79-F1
#
_cell.length_a   1.000
_cell.length_b   1.000
_cell.length_c   1.000
_cell.angle_alpha   90.00
_cell.angle_beta   90.00
_cell.angle_gamma   90.00
#
_symmetry.space_group_name_H-M   'P 1'
#
loop_
_entity.id
_entity.type
_entity.pdbx_description
1 polymer ?
#
loop_
_entity_poly.entity_id
_entity_poly.type
_entity_poly.pdbx_seq_one_letter_code
_entity_poly.pdbx_strand_id
1 'polypeptide(L)'
;MFIFIPGKNWRLSLAELGAYFAVRAYSIKVVEASAAFFVLKGSATLERAVIDDLGGIIKIGRVTAVLPTSIVRAAFINDEHEALEKVRAAVLSNSTVSEITSPRSGKPLFGISVYS
;
A
#
# COMPACT_ATOMS: atom_id res chain seq x y z
N MET A 1 3.40 -1.39 10.49
CA MET A 1 3.46 -0.83 9.12
C MET A 1 2.86 -1.83 8.13
N PHE A 2 2.15 -1.38 7.09
CA PHE A 2 1.69 -2.25 6.00
C PHE A 2 2.51 -2.01 4.74
N ILE A 3 2.90 -3.11 4.09
CA ILE A 3 3.65 -3.14 2.85
C ILE A 3 2.79 -3.79 1.79
N PHE A 4 2.61 -3.10 0.67
CA PHE A 4 1.86 -3.59 -0.47
C PHE A 4 2.81 -4.04 -1.57
N ILE A 5 2.66 -5.28 -2.03
CA ILE A 5 3.50 -5.85 -3.10
C ILE A 5 2.59 -6.31 -4.25
N PRO A 6 2.59 -5.62 -5.40
CA PRO A 6 1.86 -6.03 -6.59
C PRO A 6 2.67 -7.08 -7.38
N GLY A 7 1.99 -8.04 -8.03
CA GLY A 7 2.67 -8.83 -9.06
C GLY A 7 2.04 -10.17 -9.43
N LYS A 8 2.21 -10.54 -10.70
CA LYS A 8 1.93 -11.88 -11.25
C LYS A 8 2.78 -12.99 -10.60
N ASN A 9 3.96 -12.65 -10.05
CA ASN A 9 4.93 -13.59 -9.49
C ASN A 9 5.09 -13.45 -7.96
N TRP A 10 3.99 -13.15 -7.25
CA TRP A 10 4.01 -12.82 -5.83
C TRP A 10 4.70 -13.88 -4.94
N ARG A 11 4.67 -15.16 -5.33
CA ARG A 11 5.34 -16.25 -4.60
C ARG A 11 6.86 -16.08 -4.57
N LEU A 12 7.46 -15.67 -5.68
CA LEU A 12 8.90 -15.44 -5.77
C LEU A 12 9.26 -14.19 -4.96
N SER A 13 8.51 -13.10 -5.14
CA SER A 13 8.70 -11.87 -4.37
C SER A 13 8.56 -12.10 -2.86
N LEU A 14 7.63 -12.95 -2.43
CA LEU A 14 7.47 -13.32 -1.02
C LEU A 14 8.67 -14.14 -0.50
N ALA A 15 9.20 -15.06 -1.29
CA ALA A 15 10.38 -15.84 -0.92
C ALA A 15 11.63 -14.95 -0.78
N GLU A 16 11.84 -14.04 -1.73
CA GLU A 16 12.94 -13.06 -1.70
C GLU A 16 12.84 -12.14 -0.49
N LEU A 17 11.64 -11.62 -0.20
CA LEU A 17 11.40 -10.79 0.98
C LEU A 17 11.58 -11.56 2.28
N GLY A 18 11.10 -12.81 2.34
CA GLY A 18 11.30 -13.68 3.49
C GLY A 18 12.78 -13.87 3.80
N ALA A 19 13.60 -14.15 2.79
CA ALA A 19 15.04 -14.27 2.94
C ALA A 19 15.69 -12.94 3.36
N TYR A 20 15.32 -11.83 2.71
CA TYR A 20 15.87 -10.51 3.02
C TYR A 20 15.59 -10.08 4.47
N PHE A 21 14.35 -10.28 4.94
CA PHE A 21 13.93 -9.89 6.28
C PHE A 21 14.45 -10.83 7.36
N ALA A 22 14.58 -12.13 7.08
CA ALA A 22 15.16 -13.10 8.01
C ALA A 22 16.62 -12.73 8.38
N VAL A 23 17.43 -12.34 7.40
CA VAL A 23 18.82 -11.91 7.63
C VAL A 23 18.91 -10.64 8.48
N ARG A 24 17.88 -9.79 8.43
CA ARG A 24 17.84 -8.50 9.13
C ARG A 24 16.96 -8.50 10.38
N ALA A 25 16.53 -9.68 10.85
CA ALA A 25 15.66 -9.85 12.01
C ALA A 25 14.35 -9.04 11.97
N TYR A 26 13.83 -8.73 10.78
CA TYR A 26 12.53 -8.06 10.64
C TYR A 26 11.40 -9.07 10.78
N SER A 27 10.49 -8.83 11.71
CA SER A 27 9.25 -9.62 11.84
C SER A 27 8.18 -9.08 10.89
N ILE A 28 7.77 -9.92 9.94
CA ILE A 28 6.70 -9.63 8.99
C ILE A 28 5.67 -10.77 8.99
N LYS A 29 4.39 -10.40 8.81
CA LYS A 29 3.28 -11.35 8.68
C LYS A 29 2.46 -11.03 7.44
N VAL A 30 2.13 -12.03 6.63
CA VAL A 30 1.12 -11.87 5.57
C VAL A 30 -0.24 -11.66 6.23
N VAL A 31 -0.86 -10.51 5.96
CA VAL A 31 -2.20 -10.18 6.49
C VAL A 31 -3.27 -10.26 5.41
N GLU A 32 -2.87 -10.18 4.14
CA GLU A 32 -3.77 -10.29 3.01
C GLU A 32 -3.04 -10.82 1.79
N ALA A 33 -3.72 -11.62 0.98
CA ALA A 33 -3.17 -12.16 -0.25
C ALA A 33 -4.29 -12.31 -1.29
N SER A 34 -3.98 -11.94 -2.54
CA SER A 34 -4.83 -12.14 -3.70
C SER A 34 -3.99 -12.64 -4.87
N ALA A 35 -4.64 -12.98 -5.99
CA ALA A 35 -3.94 -13.33 -7.21
C ALA A 35 -3.10 -12.18 -7.79
N ALA A 36 -3.37 -10.94 -7.40
CA ALA A 36 -2.73 -9.74 -7.94
C ALA A 36 -1.71 -9.09 -7.00
N PHE A 37 -1.80 -9.35 -5.70
CA PHE A 37 -0.96 -8.70 -4.68
C PHE A 37 -0.97 -9.46 -3.36
N PHE A 38 -0.07 -9.07 -2.45
CA PHE A 38 -0.17 -9.42 -1.03
C PHE A 38 0.24 -8.23 -0.16
N VAL A 39 -0.28 -8.24 1.07
CA VAL A 39 -0.02 -7.22 2.07
C VAL A 39 0.72 -7.87 3.24
N LEU A 40 1.86 -7.30 3.58
CA LEU A 40 2.63 -7.67 4.77
C LEU A 40 2.40 -6.64 5.87
N LYS A 41 2.25 -7.12 7.10
CA LYS A 41 2.29 -6.30 8.32
C LYS A 41 3.62 -6.52 9.02
N GLY A 42 4.43 -5.47 9.09
CA GLY A 42 5.69 -5.45 9.85
C GLY A 42 5.49 -4.85 11.25
N SER A 43 6.28 -5.35 12.21
CA SER A 43 6.35 -4.82 13.59
C SER A 43 7.05 -3.47 13.68
N ALA A 44 8.04 -3.24 12.80
CA ALA A 44 8.79 -1.98 12.68
C ALA A 44 8.47 -1.26 11.37
N THR A 45 8.72 0.04 11.35
CA THR A 45 8.72 0.83 10.10
C THR A 45 9.96 0.47 9.30
N LEU A 46 9.80 0.13 8.02
CA LEU A 46 10.93 -0.07 7.14
C LEU A 46 11.58 1.28 6.85
N GLU A 47 12.89 1.33 7.03
CA GLU A 47 13.69 2.49 6.65
C GLU A 47 13.68 2.65 5.12
N ARG A 48 13.86 3.89 4.68
CA ARG A 48 13.88 4.24 3.26
C ARG A 48 14.92 3.41 2.48
N ALA A 49 16.09 3.18 3.07
CA ALA A 49 17.15 2.36 2.47
C ALA A 49 16.68 0.94 2.12
N VAL A 50 15.83 0.33 2.96
CA VAL A 50 15.29 -1.01 2.69
C VAL A 50 14.30 -0.98 1.52
N ILE A 51 13.50 0.10 1.42
CA ILE A 51 12.57 0.29 0.30
C ILE A 51 13.35 0.52 -1.00
N ASP A 52 14.47 1.25 -0.95
CA ASP A 52 15.30 1.51 -2.12
C ASP A 52 16.03 0.24 -2.59
N ASP A 53 16.58 -0.56 -1.66
CA ASP A 53 17.22 -1.86 -1.94
C ASP A 53 16.28 -2.82 -2.68
N LEU A 54 15.03 -2.87 -2.24
CA LEU A 54 14.03 -3.80 -2.75
C LEU A 54 13.26 -3.22 -3.95
N GLY A 55 13.15 -1.89 -4.04
CA GLY A 55 12.37 -1.14 -5.04
C GLY A 55 12.81 -1.37 -6.49
N GLY A 56 14.08 -1.74 -6.69
CA GLY A 56 14.63 -2.08 -8.02
C GLY A 56 14.13 -3.42 -8.58
N ILE A 57 13.70 -4.35 -7.72
CA ILE A 57 13.28 -5.71 -8.08
C ILE A 57 11.80 -5.94 -7.75
N ILE A 58 11.31 -5.32 -6.68
CA ILE A 58 9.98 -5.49 -6.10
C ILE A 58 9.37 -4.09 -5.87
N LYS A 59 8.21 -3.83 -6.46
CA LYS A 59 7.48 -2.58 -6.17
C LYS A 59 6.90 -2.65 -4.75
N ILE A 60 7.43 -1.84 -3.85
CA ILE A 60 6.98 -1.79 -2.45
C ILE A 60 6.18 -0.49 -2.25
N GLY A 61 4.91 -0.63 -1.90
CA GLY A 61 4.05 0.48 -1.47
C GLY A 61 3.92 0.51 0.05
N ARG A 62 3.85 1.72 0.63
CA ARG A 62 3.42 1.92 2.01
C ARG A 62 1.94 2.29 2.02
N VAL A 63 1.14 1.66 2.89
CA VAL A 63 -0.25 2.08 3.08
C VAL A 63 -0.26 3.44 3.78
N THR A 64 -0.85 4.44 3.13
CA THR A 64 -0.92 5.83 3.61
C THR A 64 -2.23 6.16 4.30
N ALA A 65 -3.29 5.40 4.03
CA ALA A 65 -4.60 5.50 4.68
C ALA A 65 -5.31 4.14 4.64
N VAL A 66 -6.13 3.85 5.66
CA VAL A 66 -7.04 2.70 5.70
C VAL A 66 -8.44 3.24 5.93
N LEU A 67 -9.39 2.85 5.08
CA LEU A 67 -10.76 3.35 5.10
C LEU A 67 -11.73 2.17 5.28
N PRO A 68 -12.79 2.31 6.09
CA PRO A 68 -13.85 1.31 6.17
C PRO A 68 -14.49 1.04 4.82
N THR A 69 -14.78 -0.24 4.53
CA THR A 69 -15.47 -0.66 3.30
C THR A 69 -16.81 0.05 3.10
N SER A 70 -17.52 0.36 4.19
CA SER A 70 -18.78 1.12 4.14
C SER A 70 -18.58 2.52 3.55
N ILE A 71 -17.50 3.22 3.91
CA ILE A 71 -17.18 4.57 3.38
C ILE A 71 -16.77 4.47 1.91
N VAL A 72 -15.95 3.48 1.55
CA VAL A 72 -15.52 3.26 0.16
C VAL A 72 -16.72 2.91 -0.72
N ARG A 73 -17.61 2.04 -0.26
CA ARG A 73 -18.83 1.66 -0.96
C ARG A 73 -19.78 2.85 -1.14
N ALA A 74 -20.01 3.62 -0.07
CA ALA A 74 -20.81 4.83 -0.15
C ALA A 74 -20.25 5.81 -1.19
N ALA A 75 -18.93 6.04 -1.19
CA ALA A 75 -18.27 6.98 -2.10
C ALA A 75 -18.31 6.55 -3.57
N PHE A 76 -18.01 5.28 -3.88
CA PHE A 76 -17.76 4.84 -5.26
C PHE A 76 -18.87 3.98 -5.88
N ILE A 77 -19.72 3.34 -5.06
CA ILE A 77 -20.83 2.50 -5.54
C ILE A 77 -22.15 3.26 -5.42
N ASN A 78 -22.36 3.97 -4.31
CA ASN A 78 -23.60 4.73 -4.09
C ASN A 78 -23.50 6.19 -4.55
N ASP A 79 -22.32 6.65 -5.00
CA ASP A 79 -22.04 8.04 -5.43
C ASP A 79 -22.37 9.09 -4.35
N GLU A 80 -22.13 8.75 -3.08
CA GLU A 80 -22.38 9.65 -1.96
C GLU A 80 -21.25 10.68 -1.82
N HIS A 81 -21.56 11.95 -2.12
CA HIS A 81 -20.58 13.06 -2.10
C HIS A 81 -19.87 13.22 -0.75
N GLU A 82 -20.60 13.09 0.38
CA GLU A 82 -20.00 13.21 1.71
C GLU A 82 -18.98 12.09 1.98
N ALA A 83 -19.27 10.87 1.53
CA ALA A 83 -18.35 9.74 1.64
C ALA A 83 -17.11 9.95 0.75
N LEU A 84 -17.28 10.49 -0.45
CA LEU A 84 -16.17 10.83 -1.33
C LEU A 84 -15.24 11.89 -0.71
N GLU A 85 -15.78 12.91 -0.07
CA GLU A 85 -14.98 13.91 0.63
C GLU A 85 -14.23 13.32 1.83
N LYS A 86 -14.83 12.36 2.55
CA LYS A 86 -14.12 11.60 3.61
C LYS A 86 -12.95 10.80 3.05
N VAL A 87 -13.13 10.16 1.89
CA VAL A 87 -12.05 9.43 1.19
C VAL A 87 -10.94 10.42 0.77
N ARG A 88 -11.31 11.55 0.15
CA ARG A 88 -10.34 12.58 -0.29
C ARG A 88 -9.56 13.15 0.89
N ALA A 89 -10.23 13.54 1.96
CA ALA A 89 -9.59 14.07 3.16
C ALA A 89 -8.61 13.05 3.76
N ALA A 90 -8.99 11.78 3.86
CA ALA A 90 -8.12 10.73 4.37
C ALA A 90 -6.86 10.54 3.50
N VAL A 91 -7.01 10.56 2.18
CA VAL A 91 -5.89 10.41 1.22
C VAL A 91 -4.97 11.64 1.24
N LEU A 92 -5.54 12.85 1.27
CA LEU A 92 -4.81 14.13 1.20
C LEU A 92 -4.23 14.58 2.55
N SER A 93 -4.68 14.02 3.68
CA SER A 93 -4.09 14.28 4.99
C SER A 93 -2.61 13.86 5.09
N ASN A 94 -2.16 13.01 4.17
CA ASN A 94 -0.77 12.58 4.08
C ASN A 94 0.02 13.54 3.16
N SER A 95 0.96 14.29 3.73
CA SER A 95 1.78 15.28 2.99
C SER A 95 2.50 14.68 1.78
N THR A 96 2.99 13.43 1.89
CA THR A 96 3.62 12.72 0.76
C THR A 96 2.62 12.45 -0.37
N VAL A 97 1.38 12.11 -0.03
CA VAL A 97 0.33 11.90 -1.04
C VAL A 97 -0.06 13.24 -1.65
N SER A 98 -0.23 14.29 -0.85
CA SER A 98 -0.53 15.65 -1.33
C SER A 98 0.50 16.15 -2.35
N GLU A 99 1.79 15.89 -2.11
CA GLU A 99 2.88 16.23 -3.05
C GLU A 99 2.80 15.42 -4.35
N ILE A 100 2.50 14.12 -4.26
CA ILE A 100 2.35 13.23 -5.43
C ILE A 100 1.07 13.55 -6.22
N THR A 101 -0.01 13.95 -5.55
CA THR A 101 -1.26 14.39 -6.20
C THR A 101 -1.17 15.81 -6.76
N SER A 102 -0.10 16.55 -6.45
CA SER A 102 0.06 17.89 -7.00
C SER A 102 0.19 17.82 -8.53
N PRO A 103 -0.39 18.77 -9.28
CA PRO A 103 -0.29 18.81 -10.75
C PRO A 103 1.15 18.84 -11.28
N ARG A 104 2.13 19.16 -10.43
CA ARG A 104 3.55 19.23 -10.76
C ARG A 104 4.27 17.88 -10.74
N SER A 105 3.72 16.85 -10.10
CA SER A 105 4.50 15.63 -9.82
C SER A 105 4.72 14.76 -11.07
N GLY A 106 3.79 14.80 -12.04
CA GLY A 106 3.77 13.91 -13.20
C GLY A 106 3.72 12.41 -12.86
N LYS A 107 3.58 12.04 -11.57
CA LYS A 107 3.63 10.66 -11.10
C LYS A 107 2.23 10.06 -11.03
N PRO A 108 1.99 8.89 -11.65
CA PRO A 108 0.70 8.23 -11.58
C PRO A 108 0.42 7.72 -10.17
N LEU A 109 -0.77 8.01 -9.65
CA LEU A 109 -1.28 7.46 -8.40
C LEU A 109 -2.29 6.35 -8.72
N PHE A 110 -2.19 5.22 -8.02
CA PHE A 110 -3.15 4.12 -8.15
C PHE A 110 -3.68 3.73 -6.77
N GLY A 111 -5.00 3.52 -6.70
CA GLY A 111 -5.68 3.01 -5.52
C GLY A 111 -6.03 1.54 -5.70
N ILE A 112 -5.93 0.75 -4.64
CA ILE A 112 -6.36 -0.64 -4.63
C ILE A 112 -7.39 -0.77 -3.51
N SER A 113 -8.60 -1.15 -3.89
CA SER A 113 -9.67 -1.47 -2.93
C SER A 113 -9.72 -2.98 -2.78
N VAL A 114 -9.61 -3.47 -1.55
CA VAL A 114 -9.77 -4.89 -1.26
C VAL A 114 -11.13 -5.12 -0.64
N TYR A 115 -11.90 -6.03 -1.22
CA TYR A 115 -13.20 -6.45 -0.72
C TYR A 115 -13.06 -7.87 -0.18
N SER A 116 -13.34 -8.05 1.10
CA SER A 116 -13.36 -9.33 1.80
C SER A 116 -14.77 -9.67 2.25
#